data_AF-A0A6J4BT43-F1
#
_entry.id   AF-A0A6J4BT43-F1
#
_cell.length_a   1.000
_cell.length_b   1.000
_cell.length_c   1.000
_cell.angle_alpha   90.00
_cell.angle_beta   90.00
_cell.angle_gamma   90.00
#
_symmetry.space_group_name_H-M   'P 1'
#
loop_
_entity.id
_entity.type
_entity.pdbx_description
1 polymer ?
#
loop_
_entity_poly.entity_id
_entity_poly.type
_entity_poly.pdbx_seq_one_letter_code
_entity_poly.pdbx_strand_id
1 'polypeptide(L)'
;MNDVGAVARDIVARLDGGTVDLVRDPADRWTLDAAGLRNAAWRFGFEVEPIVVAPDTVRFPPDDRPARARATPATSVPHEIGLGMMARPADADDIVSIATDFRDDFTRIVVLLDGTSDDAGALAERLPWIEVAHHPLAGDFAAQRNRLQDMMQTRWVLQIDTDERPDAALLDALGWLVAAADCDGLRSLGLPRRNLVDGVQSASYPDIQYRLNRSDIRFAGRVHERPVVPFLESSLALAGALEHRLDGERVRERTRIYEVMSTGAGRPEDETLLLAAFDPAAVR
;
A
#
# COMPACT_ATOMS: atom_id res chain seq x y z
N MET A 1 -4.63 -13.43 23.88
CA MET A 1 -5.69 -12.94 22.98
C MET A 1 -5.56 -11.43 22.95
N ASN A 2 -5.24 -10.93 21.76
CA ASN A 2 -4.59 -9.65 21.51
C ASN A 2 -5.42 -8.45 21.95
N ASP A 3 -4.72 -7.53 22.62
CA ASP A 3 -5.22 -6.28 23.14
C ASP A 3 -5.48 -5.29 21.99
N VAL A 4 -6.59 -5.49 21.29
CA VAL A 4 -7.22 -4.44 20.49
C VAL A 4 -7.59 -3.35 21.50
N GLY A 5 -6.93 -2.18 21.47
CA GLY A 5 -7.17 -1.10 22.43
C GLY A 5 -8.66 -0.74 22.55
N ALA A 6 -9.09 -0.18 23.69
CA ALA A 6 -10.51 0.07 23.99
C ALA A 6 -11.26 0.82 22.86
N VAL A 7 -10.60 1.77 22.20
CA VAL A 7 -11.12 2.50 21.03
C VAL A 7 -11.43 1.57 19.87
N ALA A 8 -10.50 0.69 19.49
CA ALA A 8 -10.69 -0.22 18.38
C ALA A 8 -11.78 -1.27 18.66
N ARG A 9 -11.93 -1.73 19.91
CA ARG A 9 -13.05 -2.60 20.30
C ARG A 9 -14.41 -1.90 20.15
N ASP A 10 -14.48 -0.62 20.56
CA ASP A 10 -15.70 0.18 20.41
C ASP A 10 -16.03 0.43 18.94
N ILE A 11 -15.03 0.75 18.10
CA ILE A 11 -15.20 0.88 16.65
C ILE A 11 -15.77 -0.40 16.04
N VAL A 12 -15.17 -1.56 16.32
CA VAL A 12 -15.64 -2.85 15.79
C VAL A 12 -17.07 -3.15 16.25
N ALA A 13 -17.39 -2.95 17.52
CA ALA A 13 -18.75 -3.16 18.03
C ALA A 13 -19.80 -2.28 17.33
N ARG A 14 -19.43 -1.04 16.99
CA ARG A 14 -20.30 -0.12 16.23
C ARG A 14 -20.45 -0.54 14.76
N LEU A 15 -19.37 -1.02 14.14
CA LEU A 15 -19.40 -1.57 12.77
C LEU A 15 -20.28 -2.83 12.69
N ASP A 16 -20.15 -3.74 13.65
CA ASP A 16 -20.99 -4.95 13.78
C ASP A 16 -22.48 -4.62 13.95
N GLY A 17 -22.80 -3.46 14.55
CA GLY A 17 -24.15 -2.95 14.66
C GLY A 17 -24.78 -2.51 13.32
N GLY A 18 -24.00 -2.51 12.23
CA GLY A 18 -24.45 -2.20 10.87
C GLY A 18 -24.69 -0.71 10.59
N THR A 19 -24.63 0.15 11.61
CA THR A 19 -24.78 1.60 11.47
C THR A 19 -23.95 2.30 12.53
N VAL A 20 -23.06 3.19 12.08
CA VAL A 20 -22.25 4.07 12.91
C VAL A 20 -22.79 5.49 12.73
N ASP A 21 -23.35 6.09 13.78
CA ASP A 21 -23.85 7.48 13.78
C ASP A 21 -23.28 8.20 15.01
N LEU A 22 -22.09 8.80 14.85
CA LEU A 22 -21.37 9.48 15.94
C LEU A 22 -22.01 10.82 16.32
N VAL A 23 -23.01 11.29 15.58
CA VAL A 23 -23.84 12.44 15.97
C VAL A 23 -24.91 12.00 16.97
N ARG A 24 -25.57 10.87 16.69
CA ARG A 24 -26.64 10.34 17.54
C ARG A 24 -26.12 9.59 18.77
N ASP A 25 -25.03 8.85 18.60
CA ASP A 25 -24.38 8.03 19.63
C ASP A 25 -22.87 8.34 19.66
N PRO A 26 -22.47 9.51 20.21
CA PRO A 26 -21.08 9.91 20.26
C PRO A 26 -20.26 8.96 21.14
N ALA A 27 -19.02 8.68 20.74
CA ALA A 27 -18.08 7.97 21.58
C ALA A 27 -17.45 8.91 22.63
N ASP A 28 -17.08 8.35 23.78
CA ASP A 28 -16.62 9.12 24.96
C ASP A 28 -15.26 9.80 24.75
N ARG A 29 -14.31 9.10 24.10
CA ARG A 29 -12.89 9.51 24.05
C ARG A 29 -12.35 9.74 22.66
N TRP A 30 -13.17 9.51 21.63
CA TRP A 30 -12.74 9.57 20.24
C TRP A 30 -13.89 10.00 19.36
N THR A 31 -13.56 10.56 18.21
CA THR A 31 -14.49 10.78 17.10
C THR A 31 -13.76 10.46 15.81
N LEU A 32 -14.51 10.19 14.75
CA LEU A 32 -13.99 10.06 13.40
C LEU A 32 -14.86 10.93 12.50
N ASP A 33 -14.22 11.59 11.54
CA ASP A 33 -14.91 12.11 10.38
C ASP A 33 -15.23 10.98 9.39
N ALA A 34 -15.91 11.32 8.29
CA ALA A 34 -16.33 10.32 7.32
C ALA A 34 -15.13 9.56 6.72
N ALA A 35 -14.06 10.28 6.35
CA ALA A 35 -12.84 9.68 5.82
C ALA A 35 -12.14 8.77 6.84
N GLY A 36 -12.06 9.20 8.09
CA GLY A 36 -11.49 8.45 9.21
C GLY A 36 -12.29 7.18 9.52
N LEU A 37 -13.63 7.27 9.49
CA LEU A 37 -14.50 6.11 9.68
C LEU A 37 -14.30 5.08 8.56
N ARG A 38 -14.19 5.52 7.29
CA ARG A 38 -13.87 4.62 6.17
C ARG A 38 -12.55 3.90 6.38
N ASN A 39 -11.48 4.62 6.73
CA ASN A 39 -10.17 4.02 6.94
C ASN A 39 -10.17 3.02 8.10
N ALA A 40 -10.89 3.33 9.19
CA ALA A 40 -11.06 2.43 10.32
C ALA A 40 -11.92 1.21 9.96
N ALA A 41 -13.00 1.38 9.21
CA ALA A 41 -13.83 0.29 8.72
C ALA A 41 -13.04 -0.68 7.84
N TRP A 42 -12.30 -0.16 6.86
CA TRP A 42 -11.43 -0.96 5.99
C TRP A 42 -10.38 -1.74 6.78
N ARG A 43 -9.78 -1.14 7.81
CA ARG A 43 -8.85 -1.84 8.73
C ARG A 43 -9.45 -3.11 9.33
N PHE A 44 -10.75 -3.07 9.65
CA PHE A 44 -11.45 -4.17 10.31
C PHE A 44 -12.26 -5.03 9.33
N GLY A 45 -12.06 -4.86 8.02
CA GLY A 45 -12.74 -5.66 7.00
C GLY A 45 -14.21 -5.30 6.82
N PHE A 46 -14.57 -4.02 6.91
CA PHE A 46 -15.91 -3.52 6.64
C PHE A 46 -15.91 -2.54 5.47
N GLU A 47 -16.88 -2.70 4.58
CA GLU A 47 -17.30 -1.64 3.66
C GLU A 47 -18.25 -0.69 4.37
N VAL A 48 -18.24 0.58 3.95
CA VAL A 48 -19.12 1.60 4.52
C VAL A 48 -19.84 2.39 3.43
N GLU A 49 -21.07 2.79 3.73
CA GLU A 49 -21.90 3.64 2.89
C GLU A 49 -22.36 4.86 3.71
N PRO A 50 -22.09 6.10 3.27
CA PRO A 50 -22.57 7.29 3.97
C PRO A 50 -24.11 7.32 4.05
N ILE A 51 -24.67 7.71 5.22
CA ILE A 51 -26.14 7.74 5.42
C ILE A 51 -26.79 8.91 4.65
N VAL A 52 -26.05 10.00 4.44
CA VAL A 52 -26.51 11.17 3.68
C VAL A 52 -25.38 11.63 2.77
N VAL A 53 -25.59 11.58 1.46
CA VAL A 53 -24.71 12.19 0.46
C VAL A 53 -25.53 13.20 -0.30
N ALA A 54 -25.12 14.47 -0.28
CA ALA A 54 -25.68 15.44 -1.20
C ALA A 54 -25.18 15.09 -2.62
N PRO A 55 -26.02 15.21 -3.67
CA PRO A 55 -25.55 15.02 -5.04
C PRO A 55 -24.27 15.82 -5.31
N ASP A 56 -23.34 15.24 -6.07
CA ASP A 56 -22.07 15.88 -6.49
C ASP A 56 -21.13 16.28 -5.34
N THR A 57 -21.24 15.62 -4.18
CA THR A 57 -20.30 15.80 -3.06
C THR A 57 -19.38 14.61 -2.87
N VAL A 58 -18.19 14.86 -2.30
CA VAL A 58 -17.27 13.80 -1.87
C VAL A 58 -18.02 12.92 -0.87
N ARG A 59 -18.06 11.60 -1.13
CA ARG A 59 -18.83 10.64 -0.31
C ARG A 59 -18.35 10.56 1.14
N PHE A 60 -17.04 10.66 1.33
CA PHE A 60 -16.36 10.64 2.63
C PHE A 60 -15.42 11.84 2.76
N PRO A 61 -15.94 13.03 3.05
CA PRO A 61 -15.11 14.21 3.21
C PRO A 61 -14.27 14.12 4.49
N PRO A 62 -13.01 14.59 4.47
CA PRO A 62 -12.21 14.81 5.67
C PRO A 62 -12.52 16.19 6.26
N ASP A 63 -13.69 16.34 6.89
CA ASP A 63 -14.24 17.64 7.31
C ASP A 63 -14.39 17.80 8.84
N ASP A 64 -13.78 16.89 9.61
CA ASP A 64 -13.82 16.84 11.08
C ASP A 64 -15.22 16.70 11.69
N ARG A 65 -16.27 16.47 10.89
CA ARG A 65 -17.64 16.29 11.40
C ARG A 65 -17.87 14.84 11.81
N PRO A 66 -18.56 14.56 12.93
CA PRO A 66 -18.80 13.19 13.36
C PRO A 66 -19.46 12.33 12.28
N ALA A 67 -18.84 11.20 11.98
CA ALA A 67 -19.22 10.33 10.88
C ALA A 67 -20.58 9.67 11.06
N ARG A 68 -21.24 9.43 9.92
CA ARG A 68 -22.54 8.76 9.82
C ARG A 68 -22.56 7.83 8.61
N ALA A 69 -22.42 6.53 8.83
CA ALA A 69 -22.36 5.53 7.76
C ALA A 69 -23.07 4.23 8.17
N ARG A 70 -23.59 3.51 7.17
CA ARG A 70 -23.90 2.08 7.29
C ARG A 70 -22.61 1.30 7.10
N ALA A 71 -22.47 0.21 7.83
CA ALA A 71 -21.31 -0.67 7.75
C ALA A 71 -21.78 -2.08 7.37
N THR A 72 -21.03 -2.75 6.51
CA THR A 72 -21.28 -4.14 6.12
C THR A 72 -19.94 -4.89 6.12
N PRO A 73 -19.86 -6.11 6.68
CA PRO A 73 -18.66 -6.91 6.54
C PRO A 73 -18.28 -7.06 5.06
N ALA A 74 -17.04 -6.74 4.73
CA ALA A 74 -16.52 -6.88 3.39
C ALA A 74 -16.42 -8.36 3.04
N THR A 75 -16.64 -8.69 1.78
CA THR A 75 -16.46 -10.04 1.25
C THR A 75 -15.42 -10.02 0.15
N SER A 76 -14.58 -11.05 0.07
CA SER A 76 -13.63 -11.16 -1.02
C SER A 76 -14.39 -11.23 -2.35
N VAL A 77 -13.92 -10.44 -3.32
CA VAL A 77 -14.48 -10.39 -4.68
C VAL A 77 -13.33 -10.48 -5.69
N PRO A 78 -13.55 -11.06 -6.88
CA PRO A 78 -12.55 -11.09 -7.94
C PRO A 78 -12.09 -9.69 -8.36
N HIS A 79 -10.87 -9.58 -8.86
CA HIS A 79 -10.31 -8.30 -9.31
C HIS A 79 -9.37 -8.45 -10.51
N GLU A 80 -9.14 -7.32 -11.19
CA GLU A 80 -8.23 -7.23 -12.35
C GLU A 80 -6.98 -6.40 -12.05
N ILE A 81 -6.54 -6.37 -10.78
CA ILE A 81 -5.32 -5.68 -10.38
C ILE A 81 -4.12 -6.34 -11.05
N GLY A 82 -3.21 -5.51 -11.57
CA GLY A 82 -1.90 -5.96 -12.04
C GLY A 82 -0.83 -5.77 -10.98
N LEU A 83 0.16 -6.66 -10.95
CA LEU A 83 1.36 -6.58 -10.11
C LEU A 83 2.54 -6.04 -10.91
N GLY A 84 3.10 -4.92 -10.45
CA GLY A 84 4.27 -4.29 -11.06
C GLY A 84 5.49 -4.38 -10.17
N MET A 85 6.66 -4.66 -10.74
CA MET A 85 7.94 -4.62 -10.03
C MET A 85 8.97 -3.80 -10.82
N MET A 86 9.69 -2.92 -10.12
CA MET A 86 10.96 -2.39 -10.61
C MET A 86 12.07 -3.14 -9.87
N ALA A 87 13.04 -3.68 -10.60
CA ALA A 87 14.04 -4.54 -10.00
C ALA A 87 15.39 -4.39 -10.69
N ARG A 88 16.45 -4.91 -10.06
CA ARG A 88 17.75 -5.06 -10.71
C ARG A 88 17.93 -6.51 -11.16
N PRO A 89 18.81 -6.80 -12.13
CA PRO A 89 19.14 -8.17 -12.51
C PRO A 89 19.55 -9.06 -11.33
N ALA A 90 20.21 -8.48 -10.31
CA ALA A 90 20.61 -9.20 -9.09
C ALA A 90 19.43 -9.73 -8.26
N ASP A 91 18.22 -9.20 -8.46
CA ASP A 91 17.02 -9.56 -7.70
C ASP A 91 16.21 -10.68 -8.41
N ALA A 92 16.79 -11.34 -9.42
CA ALA A 92 16.09 -12.31 -10.28
C ALA A 92 15.41 -13.46 -9.53
N ASP A 93 16.02 -13.97 -8.46
CA ASP A 93 15.44 -15.08 -7.69
C ASP A 93 14.23 -14.62 -6.86
N ASP A 94 14.27 -13.41 -6.30
CA ASP A 94 13.13 -12.81 -5.63
C ASP A 94 11.98 -12.57 -6.60
N ILE A 95 12.28 -12.08 -7.82
CA ILE A 95 11.27 -11.88 -8.87
C ILE A 95 10.60 -13.22 -9.25
N VAL A 96 11.38 -14.29 -9.39
CA VAL A 96 10.85 -15.62 -9.68
C VAL A 96 9.96 -16.13 -8.55
N SER A 97 10.36 -15.94 -7.29
CA SER A 97 9.52 -16.27 -6.13
C SER A 97 8.20 -15.48 -6.19
N ILE A 98 8.24 -14.15 -6.29
CA ILE A 98 7.04 -13.29 -6.33
C ILE A 98 6.10 -13.71 -7.47
N ALA A 99 6.62 -13.82 -8.69
CA ALA A 99 5.82 -14.11 -9.87
C ALA A 99 5.24 -15.53 -9.88
N THR A 100 5.84 -16.45 -9.13
CA THR A 100 5.32 -17.81 -8.93
C THR A 100 4.28 -17.83 -7.81
N ASP A 101 4.60 -17.23 -6.66
CA ASP A 101 3.77 -17.23 -5.47
C ASP A 101 2.44 -16.51 -5.72
N PHE A 102 2.44 -15.41 -6.47
CA PHE A 102 1.25 -14.60 -6.74
C PHE A 102 0.70 -14.74 -8.16
N ARG A 103 1.04 -15.85 -8.84
CA ARG A 103 0.63 -16.09 -10.23
C ARG A 103 -0.89 -16.04 -10.41
N ASP A 104 -1.62 -16.61 -9.44
CA ASP A 104 -3.08 -16.75 -9.51
C ASP A 104 -3.82 -15.59 -8.83
N ASP A 105 -3.11 -14.74 -8.08
CA ASP A 105 -3.68 -13.58 -7.40
C ASP A 105 -3.83 -12.36 -8.32
N PHE A 106 -2.97 -12.22 -9.34
CA PHE A 106 -2.97 -11.04 -10.23
C PHE A 106 -3.23 -11.41 -11.68
N THR A 107 -4.06 -10.61 -12.37
CA THR A 107 -4.39 -10.87 -13.78
C THR A 107 -3.21 -10.63 -14.73
N ARG A 108 -2.19 -9.89 -14.27
CA ARG A 108 -1.04 -9.47 -15.06
C ARG A 108 0.13 -9.14 -14.14
N ILE A 109 1.31 -9.62 -14.49
CA ILE A 109 2.56 -9.33 -13.78
C ILE A 109 3.53 -8.71 -14.78
N VAL A 110 4.11 -7.56 -14.41
CA VAL A 110 5.09 -6.84 -15.23
C VAL A 110 6.33 -6.52 -14.39
N VAL A 111 7.50 -6.82 -14.95
CA VAL A 111 8.81 -6.50 -14.37
C VAL A 111 9.54 -5.54 -15.28
N LEU A 112 10.01 -4.42 -14.72
CA LEU A 112 10.90 -3.48 -15.39
C LEU A 112 12.28 -3.51 -14.73
N LEU A 113 13.24 -4.13 -15.42
CA LEU A 113 14.62 -4.27 -14.95
C LEU A 113 15.45 -3.01 -15.21
N ASP A 114 16.15 -2.53 -14.18
CA ASP A 114 17.31 -1.66 -14.32
C ASP A 114 18.53 -2.50 -14.79
N GLY A 115 18.51 -2.87 -16.06
CA GLY A 115 19.48 -3.79 -16.65
C GLY A 115 19.53 -3.72 -18.18
N THR A 116 20.20 -4.70 -18.76
CA THR A 116 20.35 -4.85 -20.20
C THR A 116 19.21 -5.65 -20.83
N SER A 117 19.15 -5.66 -22.17
CA SER A 117 18.24 -6.53 -22.91
C SER A 117 18.53 -8.02 -22.64
N ASP A 118 19.79 -8.39 -22.43
CA ASP A 118 20.18 -9.79 -22.17
C ASP A 118 19.70 -10.22 -20.77
N ASP A 119 19.79 -9.34 -19.77
CA ASP A 119 19.28 -9.60 -18.42
C ASP A 119 17.75 -9.84 -18.44
N ALA A 120 17.01 -8.99 -19.17
CA ALA A 120 15.57 -9.16 -19.34
C ALA A 120 15.21 -10.43 -20.11
N GLY A 121 15.96 -10.76 -21.17
CA GLY A 121 15.79 -12.00 -21.92
C GLY A 121 15.96 -13.24 -21.05
N ALA A 122 17.02 -13.29 -20.26
CA ALA A 122 17.29 -14.41 -19.35
C ALA A 122 16.19 -14.58 -18.29
N LEU A 123 15.64 -13.49 -17.76
CA LEU A 123 14.52 -13.56 -16.82
C LEU A 123 13.20 -13.97 -17.49
N ALA A 124 12.94 -13.47 -18.70
CA ALA A 124 11.76 -13.84 -19.48
C ALA A 124 11.74 -15.34 -19.84
N GLU A 125 12.91 -15.93 -20.11
CA GLU A 125 13.03 -17.39 -20.32
C GLU A 125 12.62 -18.20 -19.08
N ARG A 126 12.90 -17.69 -17.87
CA ARG A 126 12.50 -18.32 -16.60
C ARG A 126 11.01 -18.14 -16.30
N LEU A 127 10.42 -17.03 -16.75
CA LEU A 127 9.04 -16.63 -16.44
C LEU A 127 8.25 -16.29 -17.70
N PRO A 128 8.02 -17.25 -18.63
CA PRO A 128 7.39 -16.99 -19.92
C PRO A 128 5.91 -16.54 -19.84
N TRP A 129 5.31 -16.53 -18.65
CA TRP A 129 3.93 -16.11 -18.42
C TRP A 129 3.78 -14.68 -17.90
N ILE A 130 4.88 -13.96 -17.68
CA ILE A 130 4.86 -12.55 -17.28
C ILE A 130 5.50 -11.68 -18.36
N GLU A 131 5.29 -10.37 -18.29
CA GLU A 131 6.02 -9.42 -19.13
C GLU A 131 7.29 -8.95 -18.41
N VAL A 132 8.43 -9.12 -19.05
CA VAL A 132 9.72 -8.61 -18.57
C VAL A 132 10.26 -7.62 -19.60
N ALA A 133 10.54 -6.40 -19.16
CA ALA A 133 11.23 -5.40 -19.96
C ALA A 133 12.44 -4.86 -19.19
N HIS A 134 13.25 -4.06 -19.88
CA HIS A 134 14.36 -3.36 -19.27
C HIS A 134 14.31 -1.87 -19.60
N HIS A 135 14.79 -1.06 -18.67
CA HIS A 135 15.07 0.36 -18.87
C HIS A 135 16.05 0.80 -17.79
N PRO A 136 17.16 1.49 -18.13
CA PRO A 136 18.09 1.95 -17.11
C PRO A 136 17.40 2.95 -16.18
N LEU A 137 17.54 2.76 -14.87
CA LEU A 137 16.95 3.64 -13.85
C LEU A 137 17.42 5.08 -14.03
N ALA A 138 18.68 5.26 -14.44
CA ALA A 138 19.34 6.56 -14.65
C ALA A 138 19.20 7.52 -13.44
N GLY A 139 19.06 6.96 -12.23
CA GLY A 139 18.86 7.71 -10.99
C GLY A 139 17.50 8.41 -10.85
N ASP A 140 16.48 8.03 -11.64
CA ASP A 140 15.14 8.62 -11.60
C ASP A 140 14.07 7.55 -11.34
N PHE A 141 13.73 7.36 -10.06
CA PHE A 141 12.75 6.36 -9.63
C PHE A 141 11.33 6.70 -10.09
N ALA A 142 10.96 7.98 -10.13
CA ALA A 142 9.65 8.40 -10.63
C ALA A 142 9.50 8.06 -12.12
N ALA A 143 10.52 8.34 -12.94
CA ALA A 143 10.49 7.99 -14.36
C ALA A 143 10.35 6.48 -14.57
N GLN A 144 11.09 5.68 -13.78
CA GLN A 144 11.01 4.22 -13.83
C GLN A 144 9.60 3.71 -13.43
N ARG A 145 9.00 4.24 -12.36
CA ARG A 145 7.62 3.88 -11.96
C ARG A 145 6.60 4.28 -13.00
N ASN A 146 6.76 5.44 -13.60
CA ASN A 146 5.86 5.93 -14.64
C ASN A 146 5.92 5.06 -15.90
N ARG A 147 7.12 4.59 -16.26
CA ARG A 147 7.29 3.65 -17.38
C ARG A 147 6.67 2.29 -17.06
N LEU A 148 6.83 1.79 -15.84
CA LEU A 148 6.12 0.60 -15.38
C LEU A 148 4.60 0.80 -15.43
N GLN A 149 4.05 1.92 -14.96
CA GLN A 149 2.62 2.26 -15.06
C GLN A 149 2.09 2.14 -16.49
N ASP A 150 2.85 2.67 -17.47
CA ASP A 150 2.46 2.64 -18.89
C ASP A 150 2.35 1.20 -19.44
N MET A 151 3.14 0.27 -18.91
CA MET A 151 3.14 -1.13 -19.34
C MET A 151 2.03 -1.97 -18.71
N MET A 152 1.48 -1.55 -17.57
CA MET A 152 0.58 -2.39 -16.78
C MET A 152 -0.70 -2.74 -17.49
N GLN A 153 -1.29 -1.81 -18.27
CA GLN A 153 -2.54 -2.01 -19.03
C GLN A 153 -3.75 -2.49 -18.18
N THR A 154 -3.63 -2.53 -16.85
CA THR A 154 -4.73 -2.81 -15.90
C THR A 154 -5.31 -1.51 -15.35
N ARG A 155 -6.52 -1.58 -14.78
CA ARG A 155 -7.18 -0.40 -14.17
C ARG A 155 -6.45 0.08 -12.91
N TRP A 156 -6.06 -0.88 -12.07
CA TRP A 156 -5.35 -0.72 -10.81
C TRP A 156 -4.06 -1.52 -10.85
N VAL A 157 -3.03 -0.97 -10.20
CA VAL A 157 -1.68 -1.52 -10.17
C VAL A 157 -1.21 -1.54 -8.73
N LEU A 158 -0.85 -2.71 -8.24
CA LEU A 158 -0.04 -2.87 -7.04
C LEU A 158 1.43 -2.90 -7.49
N GLN A 159 2.18 -1.84 -7.22
CA GLN A 159 3.63 -1.85 -7.46
C GLN A 159 4.35 -2.21 -6.17
N ILE A 160 5.18 -3.25 -6.16
CA ILE A 160 5.97 -3.64 -4.99
C ILE A 160 7.46 -3.67 -5.31
N ASP A 161 8.29 -3.49 -4.29
CA ASP A 161 9.73 -3.78 -4.40
C ASP A 161 9.99 -5.28 -4.24
N THR A 162 11.14 -5.79 -4.70
CA THR A 162 11.42 -7.25 -4.68
C THR A 162 11.61 -7.83 -3.28
N ASP A 163 11.77 -6.98 -2.27
CA ASP A 163 11.83 -7.30 -0.85
C ASP A 163 10.48 -7.13 -0.13
N GLU A 164 9.41 -6.75 -0.84
CA GLU A 164 8.05 -6.60 -0.31
C GLU A 164 7.16 -7.80 -0.70
N ARG A 165 6.23 -8.21 0.17
CA ARG A 165 5.18 -9.20 -0.10
C ARG A 165 3.86 -8.77 0.51
N PRO A 166 2.71 -8.76 -0.19
CA PRO A 166 1.41 -8.59 0.45
C PRO A 166 1.13 -9.77 1.41
N ASP A 167 0.62 -9.47 2.61
CA ASP A 167 0.12 -10.51 3.51
C ASP A 167 -1.24 -11.06 3.04
N ALA A 168 -1.63 -12.21 3.59
CA ALA A 168 -2.88 -12.86 3.21
C ALA A 168 -4.11 -11.95 3.42
N ALA A 169 -4.10 -11.14 4.48
CA ALA A 169 -5.19 -10.20 4.76
C ALA A 169 -5.29 -9.09 3.70
N LEU A 170 -4.16 -8.61 3.18
CA LEU A 170 -4.13 -7.65 2.08
C LEU A 170 -4.61 -8.30 0.77
N LEU A 171 -4.13 -9.51 0.44
CA LEU A 171 -4.56 -10.26 -0.75
C LEU A 171 -6.07 -10.50 -0.75
N ASP A 172 -6.62 -11.00 0.35
CA ASP A 172 -8.06 -11.21 0.53
C ASP A 172 -8.86 -9.91 0.39
N ALA A 173 -8.24 -8.76 0.69
CA ALA A 173 -8.86 -7.46 0.68
C ALA A 173 -8.83 -6.73 -0.66
N LEU A 174 -7.89 -7.08 -1.54
CA LEU A 174 -7.60 -6.33 -2.76
C LEU A 174 -8.85 -6.02 -3.60
N GLY A 175 -9.70 -7.02 -3.83
CA GLY A 175 -10.84 -6.87 -4.73
C GLY A 175 -11.91 -5.93 -4.20
N TRP A 176 -12.31 -6.09 -2.94
CA TRP A 176 -13.33 -5.21 -2.36
C TRP A 176 -12.75 -3.83 -2.07
N LEU A 177 -11.45 -3.70 -1.78
CA LEU A 177 -10.79 -2.41 -1.61
C LEU A 177 -10.84 -1.57 -2.89
N VAL A 178 -10.50 -2.14 -4.05
CA VAL A 178 -10.52 -1.37 -5.31
C VAL A 178 -11.93 -1.08 -5.78
N ALA A 179 -12.89 -1.96 -5.49
CA ALA A 179 -14.31 -1.71 -5.76
C ALA A 179 -14.85 -0.55 -4.90
N ALA A 180 -14.57 -0.55 -3.61
CA ALA A 180 -14.93 0.54 -2.71
C ALA A 180 -14.24 1.86 -3.10
N ALA A 181 -12.95 1.79 -3.46
CA ALA A 181 -12.19 2.94 -3.93
C ALA A 181 -12.79 3.56 -5.21
N ASP A 182 -13.17 2.73 -6.18
CA ASP A 182 -13.82 3.19 -7.41
C ASP A 182 -15.18 3.87 -7.12
N CYS A 183 -15.98 3.31 -6.21
CA CYS A 183 -17.24 3.94 -5.77
C CYS A 183 -17.02 5.30 -5.08
N ASP A 184 -15.88 5.47 -4.40
CA ASP A 184 -15.53 6.69 -3.67
C ASP A 184 -14.75 7.72 -4.51
N GLY A 185 -14.47 7.43 -5.77
CA GLY A 185 -13.65 8.29 -6.63
C GLY A 185 -12.17 8.34 -6.23
N LEU A 186 -11.70 7.35 -5.47
CA LEU A 186 -10.31 7.23 -5.05
C LEU A 186 -9.46 6.60 -6.17
N ARG A 187 -8.21 7.03 -6.26
CA ARG A 187 -7.27 6.63 -7.32
C ARG A 187 -5.91 6.21 -6.79
N SER A 188 -5.63 6.44 -5.51
CA SER A 188 -4.35 6.08 -4.88
C SER A 188 -4.58 5.64 -3.44
N LEU A 189 -4.12 4.45 -3.10
CA LEU A 189 -4.29 3.85 -1.79
C LEU A 189 -2.93 3.64 -1.11
N GLY A 190 -2.80 4.22 0.08
CA GLY A 190 -1.67 4.01 0.99
C GLY A 190 -1.86 2.72 1.77
N LEU A 191 -0.88 1.81 1.67
CA LEU A 191 -0.87 0.52 2.33
C LEU A 191 0.10 0.55 3.53
N PRO A 192 -0.25 -0.07 4.67
CA PRO A 192 0.72 -0.32 5.73
C PRO A 192 1.87 -1.18 5.21
N ARG A 193 3.09 -0.83 5.58
CA ARG A 193 4.29 -1.63 5.38
C ARG A 193 4.90 -2.00 6.72
N ARG A 194 5.12 -3.30 6.93
CA ARG A 194 5.82 -3.85 8.10
C ARG A 194 7.26 -4.11 7.70
N ASN A 195 8.15 -3.21 8.10
CA ASN A 195 9.59 -3.37 7.92
C ASN A 195 10.11 -4.42 8.90
N LEU A 196 10.51 -5.59 8.39
CA LEU A 196 11.09 -6.72 9.11
C LEU A 196 12.60 -6.75 8.88
N VAL A 197 13.39 -6.21 9.82
CA VAL A 197 14.86 -6.24 9.76
C VAL A 197 15.34 -7.51 10.45
N ASP A 198 16.04 -8.37 9.71
CA ASP A 198 16.52 -9.68 10.18
C ASP A 198 15.39 -10.52 10.82
N GLY A 199 14.17 -10.38 10.28
CA GLY A 199 12.96 -11.06 10.75
C GLY A 199 12.23 -10.38 11.92
N VAL A 200 12.74 -9.25 12.44
CA VAL A 200 12.13 -8.50 13.54
C VAL A 200 11.43 -7.25 13.03
N GLN A 201 10.17 -7.06 13.40
CA GLN A 201 9.44 -5.84 13.04
C GLN A 201 10.09 -4.62 13.69
N SER A 202 10.34 -3.59 12.88
CA SER A 202 10.99 -2.36 13.32
C SER A 202 10.01 -1.31 13.84
N ALA A 203 10.54 -0.36 14.62
CA ALA A 203 9.82 0.77 15.20
C ALA A 203 9.33 1.80 14.15
N SER A 204 9.73 1.65 12.89
CA SER A 204 9.22 2.46 11.77
C SER A 204 7.72 2.25 11.48
N TYR A 205 7.08 1.27 12.10
CA TYR A 205 5.65 1.00 11.94
C TYR A 205 4.77 1.99 12.75
N PRO A 206 3.71 2.60 12.17
CA PRO A 206 3.22 2.38 10.80
C PRO A 206 4.02 3.16 9.75
N ASP A 207 4.53 2.43 8.75
CA ASP A 207 5.06 2.99 7.51
C ASP A 207 3.98 2.87 6.44
N ILE A 208 3.60 3.97 5.78
CA ILE A 208 2.55 3.98 4.76
C ILE A 208 3.18 4.17 3.38
N GLN A 209 2.91 3.22 2.48
CA GLN A 209 3.39 3.25 1.10
C GLN A 209 2.23 3.31 0.11
N TYR A 210 2.21 4.32 -0.75
CA TYR A 210 1.19 4.46 -1.80
C TYR A 210 1.50 3.57 -2.99
N ARG A 211 1.20 2.28 -2.83
CA ARG A 211 1.63 1.20 -3.74
C ARG A 211 0.49 0.67 -4.61
N LEU A 212 -0.76 0.85 -4.18
CA LEU A 212 -1.95 0.48 -4.95
C LEU A 212 -2.56 1.73 -5.61
N ASN A 213 -2.33 1.89 -6.91
CA ASN A 213 -2.69 3.11 -7.64
C ASN A 213 -3.44 2.78 -8.93
N ARG A 214 -4.28 3.70 -9.40
CA ARG A 214 -4.78 3.66 -10.78
C ARG A 214 -3.58 3.79 -11.74
N SER A 215 -3.63 3.08 -12.86
CA SER A 215 -2.53 3.07 -13.83
C SER A 215 -2.23 4.42 -14.48
N ASP A 216 -3.19 5.36 -14.43
CA ASP A 216 -3.02 6.72 -14.95
C ASP A 216 -2.31 7.67 -13.97
N ILE A 217 -2.13 7.27 -12.70
CA ILE A 217 -1.40 8.05 -11.70
C ILE A 217 0.09 8.10 -12.02
N ARG A 218 0.65 9.30 -11.94
CA ARG A 218 2.06 9.57 -12.17
C ARG A 218 2.80 9.88 -10.88
N PHE A 219 4.04 9.43 -10.83
CA PHE A 219 4.95 9.66 -9.72
C PHE A 219 5.84 10.86 -10.03
N ALA A 220 6.16 11.62 -8.98
CA ALA A 220 7.14 12.71 -9.02
C ALA A 220 8.09 12.62 -7.83
N GLY A 221 9.29 13.16 -8.02
CA GLY A 221 10.41 13.06 -7.07
C GLY A 221 11.47 12.10 -7.58
N ARG A 222 12.74 12.54 -7.59
CA ARG A 222 13.84 11.74 -8.14
C ARG A 222 14.16 10.52 -7.26
N VAL A 223 14.15 10.73 -5.95
CA VAL A 223 14.30 9.73 -4.88
C VAL A 223 13.16 9.98 -3.88
N HIS A 224 12.59 8.93 -3.29
CA HIS A 224 11.39 9.01 -2.45
C HIS A 224 10.18 9.59 -3.20
N GLU A 225 10.02 9.12 -4.43
CA GLU A 225 8.93 9.43 -5.33
C GLU A 225 7.56 9.16 -4.69
N ARG A 226 6.59 10.01 -5.03
CA ARG A 226 5.21 9.90 -4.55
C ARG A 226 4.23 10.04 -5.70
N PRO A 227 3.06 9.38 -5.64
CA PRO A 227 2.00 9.63 -6.60
C PRO A 227 1.56 11.09 -6.52
N VAL A 228 1.37 11.71 -7.69
CA VAL A 228 0.81 13.04 -7.87
C VAL A 228 -0.70 12.86 -8.04
N VAL A 229 -1.40 12.99 -6.92
CA VAL A 229 -2.84 12.78 -6.83
C VAL A 229 -3.43 13.81 -5.86
N PRO A 230 -4.61 14.39 -6.14
CA PRO A 230 -5.30 15.21 -5.16
C PRO A 230 -5.54 14.42 -3.87
N PHE A 231 -5.34 15.05 -2.71
CA PHE A 231 -5.53 14.38 -1.41
C PHE A 231 -6.90 13.71 -1.29
N LEU A 232 -7.96 14.37 -1.78
CA LEU A 232 -9.34 13.87 -1.78
C LEU A 232 -9.56 12.63 -2.66
N GLU A 233 -8.67 12.37 -3.62
CA GLU A 233 -8.68 11.18 -4.48
C GLU A 233 -7.74 10.09 -3.93
N SER A 234 -7.27 10.22 -2.69
CA SER A 234 -6.38 9.27 -2.03
C SER A 234 -6.90 8.84 -0.66
N SER A 235 -6.53 7.64 -0.21
CA SER A 235 -6.93 7.14 1.12
C SER A 235 -5.94 6.14 1.68
N LEU A 236 -6.03 5.88 2.98
CA LEU A 236 -5.33 4.78 3.62
C LEU A 236 -6.19 3.51 3.52
N ALA A 237 -5.65 2.45 2.93
CA ALA A 237 -6.25 1.12 2.92
C ALA A 237 -5.53 0.25 3.95
N LEU A 238 -6.07 0.25 5.17
CA LEU A 238 -5.43 -0.36 6.35
C LEU A 238 -5.78 -1.85 6.53
N ALA A 239 -6.29 -2.51 5.49
CA ALA A 239 -6.54 -3.96 5.49
C ALA A 239 -5.25 -4.70 5.13
N GLY A 240 -4.75 -5.52 6.05
CA GLY A 240 -3.47 -6.21 5.89
C GLY A 240 -2.26 -5.27 5.84
N ALA A 241 -1.17 -5.76 5.26
CA ALA A 241 0.06 -4.99 5.06
C ALA A 241 0.94 -5.58 3.94
N LEU A 242 1.89 -4.77 3.49
CA LEU A 242 3.10 -5.24 2.81
C LEU A 242 4.14 -5.63 3.85
N GLU A 243 4.61 -6.87 3.83
CA GLU A 243 5.78 -7.31 4.59
C GLU A 243 7.05 -6.97 3.82
N HIS A 244 7.94 -6.17 4.41
CA HIS A 244 9.16 -5.70 3.77
C HIS A 244 10.37 -6.28 4.49
N ARG A 245 11.07 -7.21 3.83
CA ARG A 245 12.16 -7.99 4.42
C ARG A 245 13.49 -7.31 4.17
N LEU A 246 14.14 -6.89 5.24
CA LEU A 246 15.37 -6.11 5.18
C LEU A 246 16.52 -6.86 5.85
N ASP A 247 17.70 -6.78 5.24
CA ASP A 247 18.97 -7.17 5.84
C ASP A 247 19.53 -5.98 6.63
N GLY A 248 19.83 -6.18 7.91
CA GLY A 248 20.30 -5.12 8.80
C GLY A 248 21.65 -4.51 8.41
N GLU A 249 22.56 -5.27 7.78
CA GLU A 249 23.83 -4.74 7.25
C GLU A 249 23.54 -3.81 6.07
N ARG A 250 22.64 -4.24 5.17
CA ARG A 250 22.24 -3.47 4.00
C ARG A 250 21.47 -2.20 4.34
N VAL A 251 20.68 -2.19 5.40
CA VAL A 251 20.02 -0.97 5.91
C VAL A 251 21.04 0.11 6.26
N ARG A 252 22.14 -0.25 6.94
CA ARG A 252 23.22 0.70 7.32
C ARG A 252 24.02 1.19 6.11
N GLU A 253 24.11 0.39 5.05
CA GLU A 253 24.77 0.78 3.81
C GLU A 253 23.90 1.71 2.95
N ARG A 254 22.58 1.46 2.91
CA ARG A 254 21.60 2.21 2.09
C ARG A 254 21.57 3.70 2.38
N THR A 255 21.63 4.09 3.67
CA THR A 255 21.70 5.50 4.10
C THR A 255 22.82 6.25 3.37
N ARG A 256 23.98 5.61 3.18
CA ARG A 256 25.14 6.21 2.51
C ARG A 256 24.91 6.33 1.00
N ILE A 257 24.30 5.33 0.38
CA ILE A 257 24.03 5.31 -1.07
C ILE A 257 23.02 6.40 -1.45
N TYR A 258 21.93 6.53 -0.70
CA TYR A 258 20.90 7.52 -1.01
C TYR A 258 21.38 8.95 -0.82
N GLU A 259 22.19 9.23 0.20
CA GLU A 259 22.80 10.55 0.39
C GLU A 259 23.72 10.95 -0.77
N VAL A 260 24.41 9.98 -1.38
CA VAL A 260 25.24 10.20 -2.58
C VAL A 260 24.39 10.46 -3.82
N MET A 261 23.22 9.82 -3.95
CA MET A 261 22.31 10.02 -5.09
C MET A 261 21.56 11.36 -5.02
N SER A 262 21.17 11.81 -3.83
CA SER A 262 20.52 13.08 -3.60
C SER A 262 20.78 13.56 -2.18
N THR A 263 21.30 14.78 -2.01
CA THR A 263 21.54 15.37 -0.69
C THR A 263 20.28 15.39 0.16
N GLY A 264 20.35 14.88 1.39
CA GLY A 264 19.23 14.74 2.31
C GLY A 264 18.32 13.53 2.06
N ALA A 265 18.62 12.68 1.07
CA ALA A 265 17.86 11.45 0.83
C ALA A 265 18.31 10.27 1.69
N GLY A 266 19.42 10.37 2.43
CA GLY A 266 19.87 9.30 3.33
C GLY A 266 18.92 9.05 4.51
N ARG A 267 18.24 10.10 5.00
CA ARG A 267 17.34 10.08 6.19
C ARG A 267 17.86 9.20 7.36
N PRO A 268 18.90 9.62 8.07
CA PRO A 268 19.48 8.85 9.19
C PRO A 268 18.49 8.52 10.32
N GLU A 269 17.46 9.32 10.48
CA GLU A 269 16.33 9.05 11.38
C GLU A 269 15.55 7.79 10.99
N ASP A 270 15.40 7.52 9.68
CA ASP A 270 14.75 6.31 9.18
C ASP A 270 15.60 5.08 9.51
N GLU A 271 16.93 5.16 9.40
CA GLU A 271 17.84 4.07 9.81
C GLU A 271 17.66 3.73 11.30
N THR A 272 17.60 4.75 12.15
CA THR A 272 17.43 4.55 13.61
C THR A 272 16.11 3.84 13.91
N LEU A 273 15.01 4.25 13.26
CA LEU A 273 13.70 3.62 13.42
C LEU A 273 13.64 2.20 12.84
N LEU A 274 14.33 1.95 11.73
CA LEU A 274 14.41 0.61 11.11
C LEU A 274 15.20 -0.37 11.97
N LEU A 275 16.28 0.07 12.62
CA LEU A 275 17.10 -0.82 13.46
C LEU A 275 16.55 -1.00 14.89
N ALA A 276 15.64 -0.14 15.33
CA ALA A 276 14.95 -0.29 16.61
C ALA A 276 13.79 -1.30 16.49
N ALA A 277 13.62 -2.17 17.49
CA ALA A 277 12.50 -3.10 17.52
C ALA A 277 11.17 -2.37 17.76
N PHE A 278 10.10 -2.85 17.13
CA PHE A 278 8.76 -2.33 17.31
C PHE A 278 8.29 -2.51 18.77
N ASP A 279 7.89 -1.41 19.41
CA ASP A 279 7.22 -1.45 20.70
C ASP A 279 5.70 -1.30 20.51
N PRO A 280 4.91 -2.38 20.68
CA PRO A 280 3.46 -2.30 20.58
C PRO A 280 2.81 -1.43 21.66
N ALA A 281 3.51 -1.08 22.74
CA ALA A 281 3.02 -0.12 23.74
C ALA A 281 3.22 1.35 23.31
N ALA A 282 4.19 1.63 22.43
CA ALA A 282 4.43 2.98 21.90
C ALA A 282 3.39 3.43 20.87
N VAL A 283 2.59 2.49 20.33
CA VAL A 283 1.52 2.74 19.34
C VAL A 283 0.12 2.56 19.96
N ARG A 284 0.03 2.44 21.29
CA ARG A 284 -1.25 2.34 22.04
C ARG A 284 -1.78 3.70 22.48
#